data_AF-A0A736JS75-F1
#
_entry.id   AF-A0A736JS75-F1
#
_cell.length_a   1.000
_cell.length_b   1.000
_cell.length_c   1.000
_cell.angle_alpha   90.00
_cell.angle_beta   90.00
_cell.angle_gamma   90.00
#
_symmetry.space_group_name_H-M   'P 1'
#
loop_
_entity.id
_entity.type
_entity.pdbx_description
1 polymer ?
#
loop_
_entity_poly.entity_id
_entity_poly.type
_entity_poly.pdbx_seq_one_letter_code
_entity_poly.pdbx_strand_id
1 'polypeptide(L)' 'LNIYLEKGHKGRILGDVAHFKGEAEMLFPPNTKLKIESIVNCGSQDFASQLSKLRLSDDATADTNRIKRIINMRVLNS' A
#
# COMPACT_ATOMS: atom_id res chain seq x y z
N LEU A 1 -1.17 -2.88 2.72
CA LEU A 1 -0.28 -1.80 3.20
C LEU A 1 -0.75 -0.51 2.56
N ASN A 2 -0.67 0.64 3.24
CA ASN A 2 -0.92 1.95 2.65
C ASN A 2 0.32 2.81 2.87
N ILE A 3 0.97 3.23 1.78
CA ILE A 3 2.31 3.82 1.82
C ILE A 3 2.25 5.28 1.39
N TYR A 4 2.48 6.18 2.33
CA TYR A 4 2.65 7.61 2.10
C TYR A 4 4.07 7.91 1.59
N LEU A 5 4.15 8.72 0.55
CA LEU A 5 5.40 9.07 -0.11
C LEU A 5 5.86 10.46 0.35
N GLU A 6 7.05 10.54 0.94
CA GLU A 6 7.67 11.83 1.21
C GLU A 6 8.10 12.53 -0.08
N LYS A 7 8.05 13.88 -0.07
CA LYS A 7 8.52 14.68 -1.20
C LYS A 7 9.99 14.34 -1.49
N GLY A 8 10.27 14.04 -2.76
CA GLY A 8 11.61 13.66 -3.22
C GLY A 8 11.97 12.19 -3.00
N HIS A 9 11.00 11.31 -2.73
CA HIS A 9 11.25 9.87 -2.66
C HIS A 9 11.94 9.32 -3.92
N LYS A 10 12.70 8.24 -3.72
CA LYS A 10 13.49 7.59 -4.79
C LYS A 10 12.72 6.53 -5.58
N GLY A 11 11.44 6.33 -5.27
CA GLY A 11 10.55 5.45 -6.03
C GLY A 11 10.37 5.91 -7.48
N ARG A 12 10.35 4.98 -8.43
CA ARG A 12 10.17 5.26 -9.86
C ARG A 12 9.10 4.34 -10.43
N ILE A 13 8.21 4.90 -11.25
CA ILE A 13 7.26 4.10 -12.03
C ILE A 13 8.05 3.37 -13.11
N LEU A 14 7.89 2.06 -13.18
CA LEU A 14 8.43 1.24 -14.27
C LEU A 14 7.54 1.43 -15.50
N GLY A 15 8.16 1.40 -16.69
CA GLY A 15 7.41 1.36 -17.94
C GLY A 15 6.69 0.03 -18.13
N ASP A 16 5.95 -0.09 -19.22
CA ASP A 16 5.24 -1.33 -19.55
C ASP A 16 6.22 -2.51 -19.59
N VAL A 17 5.91 -3.55 -18.81
CA VAL A 17 6.68 -4.79 -18.74
C VAL A 17 5.92 -5.93 -19.40
N ALA A 18 6.64 -6.87 -20.00
CA ALA A 18 6.04 -7.94 -20.81
C ALA A 18 5.20 -8.96 -20.01
N HIS A 19 5.33 -9.01 -18.69
CA HIS A 19 4.86 -10.12 -17.86
C HIS A 19 3.59 -9.84 -17.04
N PHE A 20 3.14 -8.58 -16.96
CA PHE A 20 1.85 -8.23 -16.35
C PHE A 20 1.33 -6.90 -16.91
N LYS A 21 0.03 -6.68 -16.80
CA LYS A 21 -0.67 -5.47 -17.25
C LYS A 21 -1.86 -5.17 -16.35
N GLY A 22 -2.35 -3.93 -16.36
CA GLY A 22 -3.55 -3.51 -15.62
C GLY A 22 -3.24 -2.64 -14.39
N GLU A 23 -1.99 -2.58 -13.95
CA GLU A 23 -1.53 -1.70 -12.89
C GLU A 23 -0.09 -1.21 -13.15
N ALA A 24 0.22 0.01 -12.73
CA ALA A 24 1.57 0.56 -12.80
C ALA A 24 2.40 0.09 -11.61
N GLU A 25 3.64 -0.31 -11.83
CA GLU A 25 4.57 -0.71 -10.77
C GLU A 25 5.48 0.46 -10.37
N MET A 26 5.58 0.75 -9.07
CA MET A 26 6.59 1.67 -8.54
C MET A 26 7.69 0.89 -7.82
N LEU A 27 8.92 0.95 -8.33
CA LEU A 27 10.07 0.32 -7.71
C LEU A 27 10.88 1.32 -6.88
N PHE A 28 11.27 0.92 -5.67
CA PHE A 28 12.15 1.66 -4.79
C PHE A 28 13.54 1.02 -4.75
N PRO A 29 14.62 1.81 -4.57
CA PRO A 29 15.95 1.25 -4.42
C PRO A 29 16.07 0.40 -3.13
N PRO A 30 17.05 -0.52 -3.07
CA PRO A 30 17.38 -1.24 -1.85
C PRO A 30 17.62 -0.30 -0.66
N ASN A 31 17.37 -0.81 0.55
CA ASN A 31 17.53 -0.05 1.81
C ASN A 31 16.57 1.15 1.98
N THR A 32 15.49 1.21 1.20
CA THR A 32 14.40 2.17 1.45
C THR A 32 13.80 1.93 2.83
N LYS A 33 13.76 2.97 3.67
CA LYS A 33 13.24 2.88 5.04
C LYS A 33 11.75 3.21 5.08
N LEU A 34 11.00 2.41 5.82
CA LEU A 34 9.57 2.59 6.05
C LEU A 34 9.32 2.82 7.54
N LYS A 35 8.65 3.91 7.88
CA LYS A 35 8.16 4.18 9.24
C LYS A 35 6.71 3.73 9.35
N ILE A 36 6.40 2.88 10.33
CA ILE A 36 5.02 2.55 10.67
C ILE A 36 4.40 3.76 11.37
N GLU A 37 3.28 4.26 10.83
CA GLU A 37 2.53 5.37 11.42
C GLU A 37 1.35 4.86 12.25
N SER A 38 0.63 3.86 11.75
CA SER A 38 -0.45 3.22 12.49
C SER A 38 -0.74 1.81 12.00
N ILE A 39 -1.36 1.01 12.86
CA ILE A 39 -1.89 -0.32 12.54
C ILE A 39 -3.36 -0.34 12.94
N VAL A 40 -4.23 -0.64 11.97
CA VAL A 40 -5.69 -0.78 12.18
C VAL A 40 -6.06 -2.24 11.95
N ASN A 41 -6.49 -2.93 13.00
CA ASN A 41 -6.84 -4.34 12.92
C ASN A 41 -8.28 -4.53 12.43
N CYS A 42 -8.56 -5.67 11.80
CA CYS A 42 -9.91 -6.09 11.50
C CYS A 42 -10.74 -6.13 12.80
N GLY A 43 -11.95 -5.56 12.78
CA GLY A 43 -12.81 -5.40 13.96
C GLY A 43 -12.60 -4.10 14.73
N SER A 44 -11.56 -3.31 14.44
CA SER A 44 -11.45 -1.94 14.94
C SER A 44 -12.49 -1.04 14.27
N GLN A 45 -13.02 -0.05 15.00
CA GLN A 45 -14.05 0.88 14.52
C GLN A 45 -13.67 1.57 13.20
N ASP A 46 -12.40 1.94 13.03
CA ASP A 46 -11.91 2.66 11.86
C ASP A 46 -11.58 1.76 10.65
N PHE A 47 -11.61 0.42 10.83
CA PHE A 47 -11.12 -0.51 9.81
C PHE A 47 -11.88 -0.39 8.49
N ALA A 48 -13.22 -0.41 8.53
CA ALA A 48 -14.04 -0.31 7.32
C ALA A 48 -13.85 1.04 6.60
N SER A 49 -13.72 2.14 7.36
CA SER A 49 -13.48 3.48 6.80
C SER A 49 -12.10 3.61 6.15
N GLN A 50 -11.08 2.94 6.70
CA GLN A 50 -9.77 2.93 6.06
C GLN A 50 -9.72 1.98 4.87
N LEU A 51 -10.37 0.82 4.96
CA LEU A 51 -10.40 -0.15 3.87
C LEU A 51 -11.03 0.42 2.60
N SER A 52 -12.12 1.18 2.73
CA SER A 52 -12.84 1.78 1.60
C SER A 52 -12.03 2.84 0.83
N LYS A 53 -10.95 3.35 1.41
CA LYS A 53 -10.03 4.30 0.76
C LYS A 53 -8.98 3.61 -0.10
N LEU A 54 -8.84 2.28 0.03
CA LEU A 54 -7.86 1.50 -0.71
C LEU A 54 -8.47 0.96 -2.00
N ARG A 55 -7.70 1.01 -3.09
CA ARG A 55 -8.02 0.28 -4.31
C ARG A 55 -7.52 -1.16 -4.12
N LEU A 56 -8.45 -2.09 -4.06
CA LEU A 56 -8.18 -3.51 -3.88
C LEU A 56 -8.39 -4.24 -5.21
N SER A 57 -7.73 -5.37 -5.39
CA SER A 57 -8.08 -6.30 -6.47
C SER A 57 -9.45 -6.94 -6.20
N ASP A 58 -10.13 -7.39 -7.26
CA ASP A 58 -11.48 -7.96 -7.19
C ASP A 58 -11.59 -9.09 -6.14
N ASP A 59 -10.59 -9.96 -6.06
CA ASP A 59 -10.51 -11.06 -5.08
C ASP A 59 -10.55 -10.61 -3.61
N ALA A 60 -10.10 -9.38 -3.32
CA ALA A 60 -10.10 -8.79 -1.99
C ALA A 60 -11.39 -7.99 -1.71
N THR A 61 -12.18 -7.69 -2.74
CA THR A 61 -13.51 -7.07 -2.59
C THR A 61 -14.60 -8.11 -2.31
N ALA A 62 -14.46 -9.32 -2.83
CA ALA A 62 -15.41 -10.42 -2.66
C ALA A 62 -15.45 -11.00 -1.23
N ASP A 63 -14.31 -11.04 -0.53
CA ASP A 63 -14.22 -11.46 0.87
C ASP A 63 -13.25 -10.58 1.65
N THR A 64 -13.80 -9.54 2.27
CA THR A 64 -13.04 -8.59 3.09
C THR A 64 -12.52 -9.18 4.40
N ASN A 65 -13.03 -10.35 4.84
CA ASN A 65 -12.53 -11.03 6.04
C ASN A 65 -11.13 -11.62 5.85
N ARG A 66 -10.63 -11.71 4.61
CA ARG A 66 -9.26 -12.10 4.29
C ARG A 66 -8.25 -11.05 4.79
N ILE A 67 -8.64 -9.78 4.86
CA ILE A 67 -7.76 -8.68 5.27
C ILE A 67 -7.81 -8.55 6.79
N LYS A 68 -6.69 -8.87 7.45
CA LYS A 68 -6.61 -8.87 8.92
C LYS A 68 -6.21 -7.54 9.54
N ARG A 69 -5.52 -6.69 8.78
CA ARG A 69 -5.05 -5.38 9.25
C ARG A 69 -4.67 -4.48 8.09
N ILE A 70 -4.79 -3.17 8.31
CA ILE A 70 -4.25 -2.11 7.46
C ILE A 70 -3.07 -1.52 8.22
N ILE A 71 -1.92 -1.42 7.54
CA ILE A 71 -0.71 -0.80 8.09
C ILE A 71 -0.44 0.44 7.27
N ASN A 72 -0.55 1.60 7.91
CA ASN A 72 -0.19 2.89 7.33
C ASN A 72 1.29 3.14 7.58
N MET A 73 2.03 3.43 6.52
CA MET A 73 3.47 3.60 6.57
C MET A 73 3.89 4.80 5.76
N ARG A 74 5.07 5.35 6.07
CA ARG A 74 5.69 6.42 5.31
C ARG A 74 7.07 6.00 4.82
N VAL A 75 7.37 6.30 3.55
CA VAL A 75 8.74 6.22 3.03
C VAL A 75 9.55 7.38 3.60
N LEU A 76 10.64 7.07 4.28
CA LEU A 76 11.55 8.08 4.81
C LEU A 76 12.56 8.50 3.74
N ASN A 77 12.65 9.81 3.48
CA ASN A 77 13.69 10.38 2.64
C ASN A 77 14.95 10.57 3.49
N SER A 78 15.80 9.55 3.50
CA SER A 78 17.11 9.54 4.18
C SER A 78 18.27 9.41 3.21
#